data_AF-A0A4S8NUP3-F1
#
_entry.id   AF-A0A4S8NUP3-F1
#
_cell.length_a   1.000
_cell.length_b   1.000
_cell.length_c   1.000
_cell.angle_alpha   90.00
_cell.angle_beta   90.00
_cell.angle_gamma   90.00
#
_symmetry.space_group_name_H-M   'P 1'
#
loop_
_entity.id
_entity.type
_entity.pdbx_description
1 polymer ?
#
loop_
_entity_poly.entity_id
_entity_poly.type
_entity_poly.pdbx_seq_one_letter_code
_entity_poly.pdbx_strand_id
1 'polypeptide(L)'
;MRIFISLTIVMSFGAASAAAQTSPVENFVRAMVELKRTSATCDRYVQGSPLSLMTGIDAYFTALKQPVPAPVDEKTRDSIGKLIKQHAAYICSTKLVKAQNNYMRAAAAYMDKKPAQWPDAPWIEFPQWCQDPACAEY
;
A
#
# COMPACT_ATOMS: atom_id res chain seq x y z
N MET A 1 -11.14 -49.65 57.51
CA MET A 1 -9.91 -48.84 57.61
C MET A 1 -9.44 -48.53 56.19
N ARG A 2 -9.09 -47.26 55.91
CA ARG A 2 -8.69 -46.68 54.61
C ARG A 2 -9.83 -46.17 53.73
N ILE A 3 -9.81 -44.97 53.15
CA ILE A 3 -9.12 -43.69 53.42
C ILE A 3 -9.89 -42.67 52.55
N PHE A 4 -9.96 -41.44 53.05
CA PHE A 4 -10.69 -40.30 52.53
C PHE A 4 -10.14 -39.71 51.21
N ILE A 5 -11.07 -39.23 50.36
CA ILE A 5 -11.22 -37.87 49.78
C ILE A 5 -9.87 -37.16 49.42
N SER A 6 -9.63 -36.66 48.21
CA SER A 6 -10.28 -35.44 47.70
C SER A 6 -9.86 -35.08 46.27
N LEU A 7 -10.86 -34.59 45.55
CA LEU A 7 -10.83 -33.88 44.27
C LEU A 7 -9.80 -32.72 44.29
N THR A 8 -8.78 -32.75 43.44
CA THR A 8 -7.87 -31.62 43.25
C THR A 8 -8.42 -30.72 42.14
N ILE A 9 -9.17 -29.69 42.53
CA ILE A 9 -9.51 -28.58 41.65
C ILE A 9 -8.22 -27.78 41.46
N VAL A 10 -7.61 -27.87 40.28
CA VAL A 10 -6.55 -26.95 39.86
C VAL A 10 -7.22 -25.62 39.59
N MET A 11 -7.15 -24.71 40.56
CA MET A 11 -7.41 -23.30 40.34
C MET A 11 -6.31 -22.76 39.43
N SER A 12 -6.58 -22.74 38.12
CA SER A 12 -5.86 -21.88 37.20
C SER A 12 -6.14 -20.45 37.62
N PHE A 13 -5.20 -19.84 38.35
CA PHE A 13 -5.10 -18.40 38.45
C PHE A 13 -4.89 -17.88 37.04
N GLY A 14 -5.98 -17.53 36.36
CA GLY A 14 -5.92 -16.62 35.24
C GLY A 14 -5.29 -15.34 35.77
N ALA A 15 -4.01 -15.16 35.50
CA ALA A 15 -3.40 -13.85 35.50
C ALA A 15 -4.24 -13.05 34.50
N ALA A 16 -5.20 -12.28 35.02
CA ALA A 16 -5.77 -11.19 34.28
C ALA A 16 -4.57 -10.36 33.85
N SER A 17 -4.24 -10.42 32.57
CA SER A 17 -3.25 -9.55 31.97
C SER A 17 -3.63 -8.16 32.40
N ALA A 18 -2.85 -7.58 33.31
CA ALA A 18 -2.90 -6.16 33.58
C ALA A 18 -2.55 -5.52 32.24
N ALA A 19 -3.57 -5.20 31.44
CA ALA A 19 -3.45 -4.17 30.44
C ALA A 19 -2.90 -2.99 31.21
N ALA A 20 -1.59 -2.75 31.06
CA ALA A 20 -0.91 -1.66 31.73
C ALA A 20 -1.77 -0.43 31.49
N GLN A 21 -2.30 0.16 32.55
CA GLN A 21 -3.07 1.39 32.46
C GLN A 21 -2.05 2.46 32.05
N THR A 22 -1.77 2.54 30.76
CA THR A 22 -0.96 3.59 30.17
C THR A 22 -1.61 4.90 30.57
N SER A 23 -0.82 5.80 31.16
CA SER A 23 -1.36 7.04 31.67
C SER A 23 -2.09 7.81 30.55
N PRO A 24 -3.11 8.62 30.86
CA PRO A 24 -3.79 9.44 29.84
C PRO A 24 -2.80 10.28 29.02
N VAL A 25 -1.70 10.72 29.64
CA VAL A 25 -0.59 11.44 28.98
C VAL A 25 0.12 10.54 27.97
N GLU A 26 0.49 9.33 28.35
CA GLU A 26 1.16 8.37 27.45
C GLU A 26 0.28 8.02 26.25
N ASN A 27 -1.02 7.81 26.47
CA ASN A 27 -1.97 7.54 25.40
C ASN A 27 -2.08 8.70 24.42
N PHE A 28 -2.13 9.93 24.93
CA PHE A 28 -2.21 11.12 24.10
C PHE A 28 -0.93 11.34 23.27
N VAL A 29 0.24 11.19 23.88
CA VAL A 29 1.53 11.30 23.18
C VAL A 29 1.65 10.22 22.10
N ARG A 30 1.27 8.99 22.40
CA ARG A 30 1.26 7.88 21.43
C ARG A 30 0.34 8.18 20.24
N ALA A 31 -0.86 8.70 20.50
CA ALA A 31 -1.79 9.08 19.45
C ALA A 31 -1.25 10.20 18.56
N MET A 32 -0.58 11.21 19.13
CA MET A 32 0.07 12.28 18.34
C MET A 32 1.19 11.74 17.44
N VAL A 33 2.05 10.88 17.98
CA VAL A 33 3.12 10.24 17.18
C VAL A 33 2.51 9.43 16.03
N GLU A 34 1.48 8.63 16.32
CA GLU A 34 0.83 7.77 15.33
C GLU A 34 0.12 8.58 14.24
N LEU A 35 -0.58 9.65 14.62
CA LEU A 35 -1.21 10.55 13.67
C LEU A 35 -0.17 11.22 12.76
N LYS A 36 0.94 11.71 13.32
CA LYS A 36 1.99 12.35 12.52
C LYS A 36 2.69 11.35 11.59
N ARG A 37 2.97 10.13 12.06
CA ARG A 37 3.49 9.02 11.25
C ARG A 37 2.57 8.66 10.09
N THR A 38 1.28 8.51 10.37
CA THR A 38 0.26 8.18 9.36
C THR A 38 0.13 9.31 8.34
N SER A 39 0.03 10.56 8.81
CA SER A 39 -0.03 11.74 7.93
C SER A 39 1.18 11.83 7.00
N ALA A 40 2.40 11.62 7.50
CA ALA A 40 3.61 11.61 6.67
C ALA A 40 3.61 10.46 5.64
N THR A 41 3.10 9.29 6.03
CA THR A 41 3.03 8.12 5.15
C THR A 41 2.01 8.33 4.01
N CYS A 42 0.88 8.96 4.34
CA CYS A 42 -0.25 9.15 3.43
C CYS A 42 -0.13 10.42 2.57
N ASP A 43 0.80 11.34 2.91
CA ASP A 43 0.80 12.73 2.41
C ASP A 43 0.73 12.84 0.88
N ARG A 44 1.46 11.99 0.17
CA ARG A 44 1.53 11.99 -1.30
C ARG A 44 0.37 11.29 -2.00
N TYR A 45 -0.50 10.61 -1.25
CA TYR A 45 -1.55 9.74 -1.80
C TYR A 45 -2.96 10.27 -1.57
N VAL A 46 -3.13 11.23 -0.66
CA VAL A 46 -4.42 11.83 -0.33
C VAL A 46 -4.38 13.33 -0.58
N GLN A 47 -5.55 13.93 -0.80
CA GLN A 47 -5.64 15.38 -1.02
C GLN A 47 -5.40 16.18 0.26
N GLY A 48 -4.94 17.42 0.11
CA GLY A 48 -4.86 18.38 1.21
C GLY A 48 -3.61 18.29 2.09
N SER A 49 -2.62 17.46 1.73
CA SER A 49 -1.35 17.27 2.46
C SER A 49 -1.55 17.14 3.98
N PRO A 50 -2.02 15.98 4.48
CA PRO A 50 -2.19 15.72 5.90
C PRO A 50 -1.00 16.14 6.77
N LEU A 51 0.22 15.98 6.27
CA LEU A 51 1.43 16.33 7.01
C LEU A 51 1.51 17.85 7.27
N SER A 52 1.05 18.67 6.34
CA SER A 52 1.02 20.13 6.47
C SER A 52 0.13 20.62 7.64
N LEU A 53 -0.84 19.81 8.04
CA LEU A 53 -1.76 20.12 9.15
C LEU A 53 -1.20 19.75 10.53
N MET A 54 -0.02 19.14 10.61
CA MET A 54 0.55 18.58 11.85
C MET A 54 1.43 19.56 12.63
N THR A 55 1.48 20.85 12.26
CA THR A 55 2.34 21.85 12.91
C THR A 55 2.05 22.03 14.41
N GLY A 56 0.80 21.80 14.85
CA GLY A 56 0.42 21.82 16.26
C GLY A 56 1.10 20.71 17.09
N ILE A 57 1.32 19.54 16.49
CA ILE A 57 2.06 18.44 17.13
C ILE A 57 3.55 18.83 17.25
N ASP A 58 4.11 19.49 16.23
CA ASP A 58 5.51 19.93 16.25
C ASP A 58 5.76 20.96 17.35
N ALA A 59 4.84 21.91 17.49
CA ALA A 59 4.87 22.88 18.58
C ALA A 59 4.80 22.20 19.96
N TYR A 60 3.97 21.16 20.12
CA TYR A 60 3.86 20.41 21.37
C TYR A 60 5.18 19.75 21.78
N PHE A 61 5.83 19.01 20.87
CA PHE A 61 7.12 18.36 21.17
C PHE A 61 8.25 19.39 21.38
N THR A 62 8.24 20.48 20.62
CA THR A 62 9.19 21.59 20.78
C THR A 62 9.07 22.24 22.16
N ALA A 63 7.86 22.48 22.64
CA ALA A 63 7.61 23.04 23.97
C ALA A 63 8.13 22.13 25.10
N LEU A 64 8.07 20.81 24.89
CA LEU A 64 8.62 19.80 25.81
C LEU A 64 10.14 19.61 25.67
N LYS A 65 10.80 20.32 24.75
CA LYS A 65 12.22 20.13 24.38
C LYS A 65 12.53 18.68 23.99
N GLN A 66 11.56 18.02 23.36
CA GLN A 66 11.68 16.65 22.86
C GLN A 66 11.90 16.67 21.34
N PRO A 67 12.52 15.63 20.76
CA PRO A 67 12.60 15.50 19.32
C PRO A 67 11.21 15.37 18.70
N VAL A 68 11.00 16.05 17.57
CA VAL A 68 9.77 15.95 16.79
C VAL A 68 9.72 14.56 16.13
N PRO A 69 8.65 13.77 16.33
CA PRO A 69 8.54 12.46 15.72
C PRO A 69 8.36 12.59 14.20
N ALA A 70 9.32 12.06 13.43
CA ALA A 70 9.26 12.04 11.96
C ALA A 70 9.33 10.63 11.33
N PRO A 71 8.81 9.54 11.95
CA PRO A 71 8.92 8.24 11.30
C PRO A 71 7.84 8.10 10.21
N VAL A 72 8.26 7.73 9.00
CA VAL A 72 7.35 7.23 7.96
C VAL A 72 7.11 5.75 8.20
N ASP A 73 5.90 5.26 7.95
CA ASP A 73 5.64 3.82 7.89
C ASP A 73 6.08 3.25 6.54
N GLU A 74 7.34 2.85 6.49
CA GLU A 74 8.00 2.27 5.32
C GLU A 74 7.26 1.05 4.78
N LYS A 75 6.80 0.15 5.65
CA LYS A 75 6.07 -1.06 5.24
C LYS A 75 4.75 -0.71 4.55
N THR A 76 4.01 0.24 5.11
CA THR A 76 2.75 0.72 4.52
C THR A 76 3.03 1.48 3.22
N ARG A 77 4.05 2.34 3.18
CA ARG A 77 4.44 3.09 1.99
C ARG A 77 4.81 2.16 0.82
N ASP A 78 5.57 1.11 1.11
CA ASP A 78 5.98 0.11 0.11
C ASP A 78 4.77 -0.70 -0.39
N SER A 79 3.86 -1.07 0.51
CA SER A 79 2.63 -1.79 0.17
C SER A 79 1.74 -0.94 -0.76
N ILE A 80 1.56 0.35 -0.45
CA ILE A 80 0.85 1.29 -1.35
C ILE A 80 1.58 1.41 -2.69
N GLY A 81 2.91 1.49 -2.68
CA GLY A 81 3.72 1.54 -3.89
C GLY A 81 3.53 0.32 -4.80
N LYS A 82 3.45 -0.89 -4.22
CA LYS A 82 3.16 -2.13 -4.96
C LYS A 82 1.76 -2.10 -5.60
N LEU A 83 0.75 -1.69 -4.84
CA LEU A 83 -0.63 -1.58 -5.35
C LEU A 83 -0.74 -0.58 -6.50
N ILE A 84 -0.08 0.58 -6.40
CA ILE A 84 -0.04 1.58 -7.48
C ILE A 84 0.63 0.99 -8.73
N LYS A 85 1.75 0.29 -8.57
CA LYS A 85 2.44 -0.38 -9.69
C LYS A 85 1.56 -1.44 -10.36
N GLN A 86 0.87 -2.28 -9.58
CA GLN A 86 -0.07 -3.27 -10.08
C GLN A 86 -1.20 -2.64 -10.90
N HIS A 87 -1.81 -1.57 -10.37
CA HIS A 87 -2.89 -0.88 -11.06
C HIS A 87 -2.41 -0.17 -12.35
N ALA A 88 -1.22 0.44 -12.30
CA ALA A 88 -0.60 1.05 -13.48
C ALA A 88 -0.31 0.00 -14.56
N ALA A 89 0.25 -1.16 -14.20
CA ALA A 89 0.50 -2.27 -15.11
C ALA A 89 -0.79 -2.73 -15.79
N TYR A 90 -1.86 -2.96 -15.02
CA TYR A 90 -3.18 -3.32 -15.55
C TYR A 90 -3.72 -2.31 -16.58
N ILE A 91 -3.68 -1.00 -16.26
CA ILE A 91 -4.13 0.06 -17.16
C ILE A 91 -3.29 0.06 -18.45
N CYS A 92 -1.97 -0.05 -18.33
CA CYS A 92 -1.06 -0.06 -19.47
C CYS A 92 -1.30 -1.29 -20.37
N SER A 93 -1.37 -2.50 -19.80
CA SER A 93 -1.65 -3.73 -20.55
C SER A 93 -2.96 -3.63 -21.33
N THR A 94 -4.01 -3.10 -20.71
CA THR A 94 -5.31 -2.91 -21.37
C THR A 94 -5.21 -1.95 -22.57
N LYS A 95 -4.50 -0.82 -22.39
CA LYS A 95 -4.29 0.15 -23.47
C LYS A 95 -3.42 -0.42 -24.59
N LEU A 96 -2.38 -1.18 -24.25
CA LEU A 96 -1.47 -1.79 -25.21
C LEU A 96 -2.19 -2.85 -26.06
N VAL A 97 -3.00 -3.73 -25.47
CA VAL A 97 -3.82 -4.69 -26.24
C VAL A 97 -4.75 -3.99 -27.21
N LYS A 98 -5.42 -2.90 -26.78
CA LYS A 98 -6.26 -2.11 -27.67
C LYS A 98 -5.45 -1.49 -28.82
N ALA A 99 -4.28 -0.92 -28.53
CA ALA A 99 -3.40 -0.32 -29.53
C ALA A 99 -2.87 -1.36 -30.53
N GLN A 100 -2.46 -2.54 -30.05
CA GLN A 100 -2.06 -3.68 -30.88
C GLN A 100 -3.17 -4.08 -31.85
N ASN A 101 -4.39 -4.32 -31.35
CA ASN A 101 -5.53 -4.71 -32.19
C ASN A 101 -5.84 -3.65 -33.26
N ASN A 102 -5.75 -2.37 -32.89
CA ASN A 102 -5.91 -1.27 -33.84
C ASN A 102 -4.80 -1.28 -34.91
N TYR A 103 -3.55 -1.47 -34.50
CA TYR A 103 -2.41 -1.56 -35.40
C TYR A 103 -2.58 -2.72 -36.39
N MET A 104 -2.87 -3.93 -35.91
CA MET A 104 -3.03 -5.12 -36.76
C MET A 104 -4.11 -4.92 -37.82
N ARG A 105 -5.25 -4.34 -37.43
CA ARG A 105 -6.32 -4.00 -38.39
C ARG A 105 -5.89 -2.94 -39.40
N ALA A 106 -5.19 -1.90 -38.96
CA ALA A 106 -4.72 -0.84 -39.84
C ALA A 106 -3.62 -1.35 -40.80
N ALA A 107 -2.71 -2.18 -40.32
CA ALA A 107 -1.66 -2.82 -41.10
C ALA A 107 -2.25 -3.72 -42.19
N ALA A 108 -3.26 -4.53 -41.87
CA ALA A 108 -3.96 -5.35 -42.86
C ALA A 108 -4.62 -4.49 -43.96
N ALA A 109 -5.35 -3.44 -43.57
CA ALA A 109 -5.98 -2.51 -44.52
C ALA A 109 -4.95 -1.74 -45.36
N TYR A 110 -3.80 -1.40 -44.78
CA TYR A 110 -2.69 -0.77 -45.47
C TYR A 110 -2.09 -1.72 -46.52
N MET A 111 -1.81 -2.98 -46.16
CA MET A 111 -1.25 -3.95 -47.09
C MET A 111 -2.15 -4.22 -48.30
N ASP A 112 -3.48 -4.14 -48.13
CA ASP A 112 -4.48 -4.25 -49.21
C ASP A 112 -4.47 -3.05 -50.17
N LYS A 113 -4.23 -1.83 -49.65
CA LYS A 113 -4.47 -0.58 -50.41
C LYS A 113 -3.23 0.27 -50.65
N LYS A 114 -2.06 -0.14 -50.17
CA LYS A 114 -0.84 0.69 -50.25
C LYS A 114 -0.39 0.89 -51.70
N PRO A 115 0.12 2.07 -52.05
CA PRO A 115 0.81 2.26 -53.33
C PRO A 115 2.05 1.37 -53.44
N ALA A 116 2.44 0.98 -54.66
CA ALA A 116 3.56 0.06 -54.89
C ALA A 116 4.92 0.56 -54.37
N GLN A 117 5.12 1.88 -54.35
CA GLN A 117 6.35 2.51 -53.86
C GLN A 117 6.44 2.61 -52.33
N TRP A 118 5.38 2.24 -51.60
CA TRP A 118 5.37 2.29 -50.14
C TRP A 118 5.80 0.94 -49.54
N PRO A 119 6.59 0.95 -48.44
CA PRO A 119 7.11 -0.26 -47.83
C PRO A 119 5.98 -1.12 -47.24
N ASP A 120 6.24 -2.38 -46.97
CA ASP A 120 5.30 -3.23 -46.25
C ASP A 120 5.12 -2.75 -44.80
N ALA A 121 3.98 -3.06 -44.20
CA ALA A 121 3.76 -2.77 -42.79
C ALA A 121 4.81 -3.52 -41.95
N PRO A 122 5.49 -2.85 -41.00
CA PRO A 122 6.55 -3.49 -40.23
C PRO A 122 5.99 -4.61 -39.36
N TRP A 123 6.69 -5.75 -39.31
CA TRP A 123 6.33 -6.81 -38.37
C TRP A 123 6.70 -6.42 -36.94
N ILE A 124 5.76 -6.57 -36.00
CA ILE A 124 5.98 -6.28 -34.58
C ILE A 124 5.63 -7.52 -33.77
N GLU A 125 6.59 -8.01 -33.00
CA GLU A 125 6.36 -9.06 -32.02
C GLU A 125 5.75 -8.44 -30.76
N PHE A 126 4.48 -8.72 -30.53
CA PHE A 126 3.78 -8.25 -29.34
C PHE A 126 3.85 -9.33 -28.26
N PRO A 127 4.47 -9.05 -27.10
CA PRO A 127 4.42 -9.98 -25.98
C PRO A 127 2.98 -10.06 -25.44
N GLN A 128 2.67 -11.16 -24.77
CA GLN A 128 1.41 -11.25 -24.03
C GLN A 128 1.48 -10.30 -22.83
N TRP A 129 0.81 -9.15 -22.92
CA TRP A 129 0.69 -8.25 -21.78
C TRP A 129 -0.31 -8.83 -20.80
N CYS A 130 0.16 -9.23 -19.61
CA CYS A 130 -0.76 -9.74 -18.60
C CYS A 130 -1.76 -8.65 -18.19
N GLN A 131 -3.04 -8.98 -18.27
CA GLN A 131 -4.16 -8.11 -17.91
C GLN A 131 -4.70 -8.37 -16.49
N ASP A 132 -4.02 -9.19 -15.69
CA ASP A 132 -4.38 -9.45 -14.30
C ASP A 132 -3.63 -8.47 -13.37
N PRO A 133 -4.31 -7.77 -12.45
CA PRO A 133 -3.67 -6.99 -11.39
C PRO A 133 -2.63 -7.79 -10.57
N ALA A 134 -2.78 -9.11 -10.45
CA ALA A 134 -1.85 -10.00 -9.77
C ALA A 134 -0.53 -10.24 -10.54
N CYS A 135 -0.45 -9.88 -11.82
CA CYS A 135 0.73 -10.15 -12.64
C CYS A 135 1.91 -9.20 -12.42
N ALA A 136 1.81 -8.18 -11.57
CA ALA A 136 2.95 -7.29 -11.33
C ALA A 136 4.05 -7.91 -10.46
N GLU A 137 3.92 -9.17 -10.05
CA GLU A 137 4.95 -9.95 -9.36
C GLU A 137 5.71 -10.93 -10.28
N TYR A 138 5.54 -10.85 -11.61
CA TYR A 138 6.35 -11.57 -12.60
C TYR A 138 7.35 -10.67 -13.32
#